data_AF-A0A1Y1ZD45-F1
#
_entry.id   AF-A0A1Y1ZD45-F1
#
_cell.length_a   1.000
_cell.length_b   1.000
_cell.length_c   1.000
_cell.angle_alpha   90.00
_cell.angle_beta   90.00
_cell.angle_gamma   90.00
#
_symmetry.space_group_name_H-M   'P 1'
#
loop_
_entity.id
_entity.type
_entity.pdbx_description
1 polymer ?
#
loop_
_entity_poly.entity_id
_entity_poly.type
_entity_poly.pdbx_seq_one_letter_code
_entity_poly.pdbx_strand_id
1 'polypeptide(L)'
;MVSYGFVKVSCDVQKAIPEPKQPTSQSVAELPSSKFAQDTDYFPSWDLDLETLFVTALPHDIGTTEKNMRDTKLSFEFYGGILSREWVLEQINNRDYADVVAEAIIRHQDLGESGFIFTLGLIIQISTILDNVGHLTHLIHPETLDAVNKKYPRDG
;
A
#
# COMPACT_ATOMS: atom_id res chain seq x y z
N MET A 1 11.93 -17.46 -4.12
CA MET A 1 12.20 -16.27 -3.29
C MET A 1 10.90 -15.51 -3.27
N VAL A 2 10.29 -15.30 -2.09
CA VAL A 2 9.04 -14.53 -1.99
C VAL A 2 9.38 -13.10 -2.38
N SER A 3 8.71 -12.52 -3.37
CA SER A 3 9.13 -11.21 -3.85
C SER A 3 8.72 -10.07 -2.93
N TYR A 4 7.76 -10.24 -2.00
CA TYR A 4 7.25 -9.20 -1.09
C TYR A 4 6.77 -7.92 -1.83
N GLY A 5 6.53 -8.00 -3.14
CA GLY A 5 6.27 -6.83 -3.98
C GLY A 5 7.52 -6.16 -4.59
N PHE A 6 8.72 -6.75 -4.49
CA PHE A 6 9.94 -6.32 -5.20
C PHE A 6 9.91 -6.57 -6.72
N VAL A 7 8.77 -6.37 -7.35
CA VAL A 7 8.62 -6.38 -8.81
C VAL A 7 8.64 -4.93 -9.28
N LYS A 8 9.63 -4.57 -10.11
CA LYS A 8 9.72 -3.22 -10.66
C LYS A 8 8.63 -3.00 -11.72
N VAL A 9 7.88 -1.93 -11.54
CA VAL A 9 6.88 -1.43 -12.49
C VAL A 9 7.11 0.06 -12.72
N SER A 10 6.53 0.60 -13.79
CA SER A 10 6.51 2.06 -13.99
C SER A 10 5.80 2.74 -12.81
N CYS A 11 6.30 3.89 -12.36
CA CYS A 11 5.57 4.71 -11.37
C CYS A 11 4.38 5.45 -12.00
N ASP A 12 4.39 5.64 -13.32
CA ASP A 12 3.22 6.09 -14.08
C ASP A 12 2.21 4.94 -14.18
N VAL A 13 1.02 5.14 -13.58
CA VAL A 13 -0.08 4.17 -13.51
C VAL A 13 -0.55 3.74 -14.90
N GLN A 14 -0.62 4.64 -15.88
CA GLN A 14 -1.05 4.30 -17.24
C GLN A 14 -0.02 3.39 -17.92
N LYS A 15 1.27 3.62 -17.68
CA LYS A 15 2.33 2.73 -18.20
C LYS A 15 2.40 1.41 -17.45
N ALA A 16 2.10 1.40 -16.16
CA ALA A 16 2.08 0.19 -15.33
C ALA A 16 0.87 -0.71 -15.62
N ILE A 17 -0.27 -0.09 -15.96
CA ILE A 17 -1.54 -0.75 -16.25
C ILE A 17 -2.09 -0.17 -17.57
N PRO A 18 -1.49 -0.51 -18.73
CA PRO A 18 -1.85 0.09 -20.01
C PRO A 18 -3.24 -0.32 -20.50
N GLU A 19 -3.69 -1.51 -20.11
CA GLU A 19 -4.99 -2.07 -20.48
C GLU A 19 -5.68 -2.61 -19.22
N PRO A 20 -6.22 -1.73 -18.35
CA PRO A 20 -6.88 -2.17 -17.14
C PRO A 20 -8.10 -3.02 -17.50
N LYS A 21 -8.19 -4.20 -16.87
CA LYS A 21 -9.41 -5.03 -16.97
C LYS A 21 -10.58 -4.26 -16.37
N GLN A 22 -11.76 -4.43 -16.95
CA GLN A 22 -12.97 -3.88 -16.36
C GLN A 22 -13.17 -4.46 -14.95
N PRO A 23 -13.25 -3.62 -13.90
CA PRO A 23 -13.37 -4.12 -12.54
C PRO A 23 -14.73 -4.78 -12.33
N THR A 24 -14.73 -5.90 -11.63
CA THR A 24 -15.94 -6.62 -11.22
C THR A 24 -16.23 -6.35 -9.74
N SER A 25 -17.50 -6.48 -9.35
CA SER A 25 -17.90 -6.32 -7.95
C SER A 25 -17.22 -7.38 -7.06
N GLN A 26 -16.56 -6.90 -6.01
CA GLN A 26 -15.89 -7.68 -4.96
C GLN A 26 -16.50 -7.34 -3.59
N SER A 27 -16.59 -8.34 -2.71
CA SER A 27 -16.92 -8.16 -1.29
C SER A 27 -15.70 -7.68 -0.50
N VAL A 28 -15.93 -7.12 0.69
CA VAL A 28 -14.82 -6.74 1.57
C VAL A 28 -14.13 -7.99 2.10
N ALA A 29 -12.84 -8.13 1.78
CA ALA A 29 -12.02 -9.24 2.23
C ALA A 29 -11.94 -9.31 3.77
N GLU A 30 -11.68 -10.52 4.28
CA GLU A 30 -11.28 -10.69 5.67
C GLU A 30 -9.86 -10.17 5.87
N LEU A 31 -9.57 -9.65 7.06
CA LEU A 31 -8.21 -9.25 7.38
C LEU A 31 -7.34 -10.50 7.48
N PRO A 32 -6.05 -10.42 7.08
CA PRO A 32 -5.10 -11.50 7.31
C PRO A 32 -5.18 -11.95 8.78
N SER A 33 -5.54 -13.22 9.00
CA SER A 33 -5.85 -13.77 10.32
C SER A 33 -4.63 -14.33 11.04
N SER A 34 -3.56 -14.56 10.29
CA SER A 34 -2.30 -14.97 10.87
C SER A 34 -1.51 -13.76 11.38
N LYS A 35 -0.39 -14.02 12.06
CA LYS A 35 0.63 -12.99 12.21
C LYS A 35 1.43 -12.73 10.92
N PHE A 36 1.55 -13.73 10.01
CA PHE A 36 2.48 -13.80 8.86
C PHE A 36 2.00 -14.60 7.57
N ALA A 37 0.80 -14.44 6.98
CA ALA A 37 0.22 -15.38 5.98
C ALA A 37 -0.34 -14.77 4.68
N GLN A 38 0.00 -15.55 3.65
CA GLN A 38 -0.24 -15.43 2.22
C GLN A 38 -1.64 -15.90 1.82
N ASP A 39 -2.34 -15.05 1.09
CA ASP A 39 -3.30 -15.44 0.05
C ASP A 39 -3.18 -14.42 -1.10
N THR A 40 -3.03 -14.86 -2.35
CA THR A 40 -2.61 -13.99 -3.49
C THR A 40 -3.69 -13.80 -4.56
N ASP A 41 -4.97 -13.95 -4.21
CA ASP A 41 -6.06 -14.08 -5.20
C ASP A 41 -6.42 -12.79 -5.96
N TYR A 42 -5.96 -11.62 -5.51
CA TYR A 42 -6.47 -10.33 -6.01
C TYR A 42 -5.64 -9.72 -7.15
N PHE A 43 -4.38 -10.13 -7.35
CA PHE A 43 -3.52 -9.71 -8.46
C PHE A 43 -2.68 -10.87 -8.98
N PRO A 44 -3.24 -11.83 -9.73
CA PRO A 44 -2.57 -13.11 -10.04
C PRO A 44 -1.26 -12.99 -10.85
N SER A 45 -0.96 -11.83 -11.45
CA SER A 45 0.31 -11.56 -12.12
C SER A 45 1.34 -10.86 -11.24
N TRP A 46 0.95 -10.33 -10.08
CA TRP A 46 1.82 -9.69 -9.11
C TRP A 46 1.99 -10.66 -7.94
N ASP A 47 3.22 -11.11 -7.68
CA ASP A 47 3.58 -11.90 -6.49
C ASP A 47 3.58 -11.01 -5.23
N LEU A 48 2.45 -10.34 -5.00
CA LEU A 48 2.21 -9.46 -3.86
C LEU A 48 1.40 -10.21 -2.81
N ASP A 49 2.04 -10.45 -1.69
CA ASP A 49 1.45 -11.05 -0.52
C ASP A 49 0.51 -10.04 0.18
N LEU A 50 -0.73 -10.47 0.48
CA LEU A 50 -1.76 -9.62 1.11
C LEU A 50 -1.36 -9.10 2.48
N GLU A 51 -0.55 -9.86 3.21
CA GLU A 51 -0.07 -9.37 4.48
C GLU A 51 0.95 -8.25 4.31
N THR A 52 1.90 -8.42 3.39
CA THR A 52 2.87 -7.35 3.10
C THR A 52 2.13 -6.07 2.70
N LEU A 53 1.04 -6.19 1.94
CA LEU A 53 0.14 -5.07 1.66
C LEU A 53 -0.50 -4.52 2.94
N PHE A 54 -1.07 -5.35 3.80
CA PHE A 54 -1.73 -4.93 5.05
C PHE A 54 -0.76 -4.25 6.04
N VAL A 55 0.41 -4.85 6.26
CA VAL A 55 1.50 -4.35 7.12
C VAL A 55 2.08 -3.04 6.60
N THR A 56 1.93 -2.75 5.31
CA THR A 56 2.33 -1.47 4.72
C THR A 56 1.21 -0.44 4.76
N ALA A 57 -0.01 -0.83 4.39
CA ALA A 57 -1.16 0.05 4.33
C ALA A 57 -1.57 0.58 5.71
N LEU A 58 -1.49 -0.25 6.75
CA LEU A 58 -1.89 0.15 8.11
C LEU A 58 -1.02 1.29 8.68
N PRO A 59 0.33 1.23 8.64
CA PRO A 59 1.18 2.29 9.16
C PRO A 59 1.64 3.33 8.13
N HIS A 60 1.15 3.34 6.87
CA HIS A 60 1.66 4.30 5.87
C HIS A 60 1.56 5.76 6.32
N ASP A 61 0.51 6.09 7.09
CA ASP A 61 0.28 7.41 7.70
C ASP A 61 0.73 7.50 9.16
N ILE A 62 1.50 6.55 9.71
CA ILE A 62 1.90 6.57 11.13
C ILE A 62 2.68 7.83 11.51
N GLY A 63 3.39 8.44 10.55
CA GLY A 63 4.09 9.71 10.74
C GLY A 63 3.18 10.89 11.05
N THR A 64 1.89 10.82 10.70
CA THR A 64 0.92 11.92 10.84
C THR A 64 0.39 12.12 12.25
N THR A 65 0.60 11.15 13.17
CA THR A 65 0.10 11.28 14.54
C THR A 65 0.72 12.48 15.26
N GLU A 66 -0.03 13.13 16.16
CA GLU A 66 0.49 14.28 16.92
C GLU A 66 1.80 13.96 17.65
N LYS A 67 1.92 12.75 18.17
CA LYS A 67 3.14 12.29 18.86
C LYS A 67 4.32 12.31 17.90
N ASN A 68 4.19 11.66 16.74
CA ASN A 68 5.29 11.50 15.80
C ASN A 68 5.63 12.82 15.10
N MET A 69 4.65 13.67 14.83
CA MET A 69 4.86 15.03 14.31
C MET A 69 5.67 15.92 15.27
N ARG A 70 5.62 15.66 16.58
CA ARG A 70 6.43 16.39 17.59
C ARG A 70 7.82 15.78 17.80
N ASP A 71 7.98 14.50 17.47
CA ASP A 71 9.18 13.71 17.76
C ASP A 71 10.29 13.90 16.72
N THR A 72 9.94 14.36 15.51
CA THR A 72 10.88 14.55 14.41
C THR A 72 10.70 15.90 13.72
N LYS A 73 11.69 16.26 12.89
CA LYS A 73 11.61 17.36 11.91
C LYS A 73 11.64 16.85 10.45
N LEU A 74 11.68 15.53 10.26
CA LEU A 74 11.60 14.92 8.93
C LEU A 74 10.16 15.00 8.41
N SER A 75 9.99 14.92 7.09
CA SER A 75 8.67 14.71 6.48
C SER A 75 8.05 13.42 7.01
N PHE A 76 6.72 13.40 7.14
CA PHE A 76 6.01 12.34 7.85
C PHE A 76 6.14 10.97 7.14
N GLU A 77 6.28 10.96 5.82
CA GLU A 77 6.49 9.78 4.99
C GLU A 77 7.84 9.15 5.29
N PHE A 78 8.88 9.98 5.44
CA PHE A 78 10.23 9.53 5.80
C PHE A 78 10.26 8.96 7.21
N TYR A 79 9.71 9.70 8.19
CA TYR A 79 9.72 9.23 9.57
C TYR A 79 8.82 8.02 9.77
N GLY A 80 7.64 8.00 9.14
CA GLY A 80 6.72 6.87 9.14
C GLY A 80 7.35 5.61 8.54
N GLY A 81 8.10 5.76 7.45
CA GLY A 81 8.87 4.65 6.87
C GLY A 81 9.96 4.13 7.79
N ILE A 82 10.70 5.00 8.48
CA ILE A 82 11.73 4.61 9.46
C ILE A 82 11.09 3.84 10.63
N LEU A 83 10.03 4.38 11.24
CA LEU A 83 9.32 3.74 12.35
C LEU A 83 8.79 2.36 11.95
N SER A 84 8.18 2.28 10.76
CA SER A 84 7.64 1.01 10.24
C SER A 84 8.74 -0.01 9.98
N ARG A 85 9.88 0.43 9.44
CA ARG A 85 11.05 -0.43 9.22
C ARG A 85 11.56 -1.04 10.52
N GLU A 86 11.75 -0.21 11.54
CA GLU A 86 12.24 -0.65 12.85
C GLU A 86 11.26 -1.63 13.50
N TRP A 87 9.97 -1.29 13.51
CA TRP A 87 8.94 -2.17 14.03
C TRP A 87 8.88 -3.52 13.31
N VAL A 88 8.91 -3.54 11.97
CA VAL A 88 8.91 -4.80 11.19
C VAL A 88 10.16 -5.63 11.47
N LEU A 89 11.34 -5.00 11.56
CA LEU A 89 12.58 -5.70 11.92
C LEU A 89 12.49 -6.35 13.30
N GLU A 90 11.91 -5.66 14.29
CA GLU A 90 11.73 -6.19 15.64
C GLU A 90 10.78 -7.39 15.68
N GLN A 91 9.71 -7.39 14.87
CA GLN A 91 8.71 -8.45 14.88
C GLN A 91 9.10 -9.67 14.03
N ILE A 92 9.69 -9.44 12.85
CA ILE A 92 9.90 -10.48 11.83
C ILE A 92 11.37 -10.87 11.72
N ASN A 93 12.30 -9.98 12.09
CA ASN A 93 13.72 -10.13 11.86
C ASN A 93 14.06 -10.48 10.39
N ASN A 94 13.28 -9.94 9.46
CA ASN A 94 13.48 -10.08 8.02
C ASN A 94 13.75 -8.70 7.41
N ARG A 95 14.99 -8.52 6.95
CA ARG A 95 15.45 -7.26 6.39
C ARG A 95 14.77 -6.89 5.07
N ASP A 96 14.60 -7.86 4.16
CA ASP A 96 14.01 -7.59 2.85
C ASP A 96 12.54 -7.17 3.00
N TYR A 97 11.81 -7.80 3.92
CA TYR A 97 10.43 -7.41 4.27
C TYR A 97 10.42 -5.99 4.87
N ALA A 98 11.25 -5.71 5.86
CA ALA A 98 11.29 -4.37 6.46
C ALA A 98 11.69 -3.28 5.45
N ASP A 99 12.64 -3.58 4.57
CA ASP A 99 13.11 -2.63 3.56
C ASP A 99 12.02 -2.36 2.50
N VAL A 100 11.21 -3.35 2.09
CA VAL A 100 10.10 -3.11 1.13
C VAL A 100 8.95 -2.30 1.74
N VAL A 101 8.60 -2.56 3.01
CA VAL A 101 7.58 -1.79 3.74
C VAL A 101 8.03 -0.34 3.86
N ALA A 102 9.28 -0.13 4.27
CA ALA A 102 9.85 1.21 4.40
C ALA A 102 9.87 1.96 3.07
N GLU A 103 10.34 1.33 1.99
CA GLU A 103 10.40 1.92 0.64
C GLU A 103 9.00 2.33 0.15
N ALA A 104 7.99 1.47 0.32
CA ALA A 104 6.62 1.76 -0.09
C ALA A 104 6.02 2.93 0.69
N ILE A 105 6.25 2.99 2.02
CA ILE A 105 5.76 4.09 2.87
C ILE A 105 6.52 5.39 2.56
N ILE A 106 7.83 5.35 2.39
CA ILE A 106 8.62 6.55 2.07
C ILE A 106 8.12 7.21 0.77
N ARG A 107 7.73 6.39 -0.22
CA ARG A 107 7.36 6.87 -1.55
C ARG A 107 5.86 6.98 -1.77
N HIS A 108 5.01 6.82 -0.75
CA HIS A 108 3.55 6.78 -0.96
C HIS A 108 2.96 8.13 -1.44
N GLN A 109 3.66 9.25 -1.26
CA GLN A 109 3.30 10.56 -1.84
C GLN A 109 4.19 11.00 -3.01
N ASP A 110 5.14 10.15 -3.44
CA ASP A 110 6.04 10.42 -4.57
C ASP A 110 5.33 10.16 -5.91
N LEU A 111 4.35 11.01 -6.21
CA LEU A 111 3.54 10.92 -7.42
C LEU A 111 4.35 11.37 -8.64
N GLY A 112 4.98 10.40 -9.32
CA GLY A 112 5.87 10.65 -10.46
C GLY A 112 5.35 10.13 -11.79
N GLU A 113 5.65 10.84 -12.88
CA GLU A 113 5.28 10.46 -14.26
C GLU A 113 6.36 9.65 -15.00
N SER A 114 7.52 9.45 -14.36
CA SER A 114 8.68 8.77 -14.95
C SER A 114 9.52 8.01 -13.93
N GLY A 115 10.11 6.89 -14.34
CA GLY A 115 10.92 6.04 -13.48
C GLY A 115 10.18 4.78 -13.06
N PHE A 116 10.71 4.13 -12.01
CA PHE A 116 10.22 2.85 -11.53
C PHE A 116 9.91 2.90 -10.04
N ILE A 117 8.98 2.05 -9.65
CA ILE A 117 8.59 1.78 -8.27
C ILE A 117 8.36 0.27 -8.13
N PHE A 118 8.35 -0.23 -6.90
CA PHE A 118 7.93 -1.60 -6.62
C PHE A 118 6.40 -1.72 -6.64
N THR A 119 5.87 -2.91 -6.96
CA THR A 119 4.42 -3.14 -7.04
C THR A 119 3.71 -2.79 -5.73
N LEU A 120 4.33 -3.08 -4.58
CA LEU A 120 3.82 -2.68 -3.26
C LEU A 120 3.69 -1.16 -3.14
N GLY A 121 4.71 -0.39 -3.53
CA GLY A 121 4.65 1.07 -3.51
C GLY A 121 3.58 1.62 -4.45
N LEU A 122 3.46 1.07 -5.66
CA LEU A 122 2.46 1.52 -6.64
C LEU A 122 1.03 1.29 -6.14
N ILE A 123 0.72 0.13 -5.58
CA ILE A 123 -0.65 -0.14 -5.11
C ILE A 123 -1.00 0.74 -3.91
N ILE A 124 -0.04 1.05 -3.03
CA ILE A 124 -0.23 2.01 -1.94
C ILE A 124 -0.52 3.40 -2.51
N GLN A 125 0.27 3.90 -3.47
CA GLN A 125 -0.01 5.18 -4.15
C GLN A 125 -1.40 5.23 -4.78
N ILE A 126 -1.77 4.20 -5.55
CA ILE A 126 -3.09 4.11 -6.20
C ILE A 126 -4.21 4.19 -5.14
N SER A 127 -4.05 3.46 -4.04
CA SER A 127 -5.05 3.40 -2.95
C SER A 127 -5.18 4.74 -2.24
N THR A 128 -4.07 5.38 -1.89
CA THR A 128 -4.05 6.70 -1.23
C THR A 128 -4.63 7.79 -2.14
N ILE A 129 -4.31 7.77 -3.44
CA ILE A 129 -4.86 8.71 -4.44
C ILE A 129 -6.38 8.51 -4.58
N LEU A 130 -6.83 7.26 -4.66
CA LEU A 130 -8.25 6.94 -4.76
C LEU A 130 -9.02 7.48 -3.55
N ASP A 131 -8.51 7.25 -2.34
CA ASP A 131 -9.21 7.59 -1.11
C ASP A 131 -9.19 9.10 -0.78
N ASN A 132 -8.09 9.79 -1.10
CA ASN A 132 -7.93 11.19 -0.73
C ASN A 132 -8.48 12.17 -1.78
N VAL A 133 -8.35 11.86 -3.07
CA VAL A 133 -8.74 12.79 -4.16
C VAL A 133 -9.73 12.20 -5.18
N GLY A 134 -10.15 10.95 -5.02
CA GLY A 134 -11.18 10.34 -5.88
C GLY A 134 -10.71 10.08 -7.32
N HIS A 135 -9.40 10.02 -7.55
CA HIS A 135 -8.83 9.68 -8.85
C HIS A 135 -8.73 8.14 -9.01
N LEU A 136 -8.48 7.67 -10.23
CA LEU A 136 -8.29 6.23 -10.54
C LEU A 136 -9.50 5.33 -10.23
N THR A 137 -10.70 5.91 -10.08
CA THR A 137 -11.96 5.17 -9.82
C THR A 137 -12.32 4.16 -10.90
N HIS A 138 -11.80 4.30 -12.12
CA HIS A 138 -11.96 3.31 -13.19
C HIS A 138 -11.25 1.97 -12.93
N LEU A 139 -10.36 1.89 -11.92
CA LEU A 139 -9.66 0.66 -11.52
C LEU A 139 -10.41 -0.16 -10.47
N ILE A 140 -11.53 0.35 -9.92
CA ILE A 140 -12.31 -0.32 -8.87
C ILE A 140 -13.80 -0.28 -9.19
N HIS A 141 -14.51 -1.35 -8.86
CA HIS A 141 -15.96 -1.40 -9.08
C HIS A 141 -16.67 -0.52 -8.05
N PRO A 142 -17.68 0.31 -8.46
CA PRO A 142 -18.37 1.21 -7.54
C PRO A 142 -19.01 0.52 -6.32
N GLU A 143 -19.55 -0.68 -6.49
CA GLU A 143 -20.13 -1.45 -5.38
C GLU A 143 -19.07 -1.93 -4.38
N THR A 144 -17.85 -2.21 -4.83
CA THR A 144 -16.73 -2.56 -3.93
C THR A 144 -16.34 -1.35 -3.11
N LEU A 145 -16.25 -0.17 -3.76
CA LEU A 145 -15.97 1.08 -3.06
C LEU A 145 -17.06 1.43 -2.04
N ASP A 146 -18.35 1.24 -2.37
CA ASP A 146 -19.46 1.43 -1.42
C ASP A 146 -19.38 0.43 -0.26
N ALA A 147 -19.12 -0.85 -0.53
CA ALA A 147 -19.03 -1.89 0.50
C ALA A 147 -17.88 -1.62 1.49
N VAL A 148 -16.72 -1.18 0.99
CA VAL A 148 -15.57 -0.79 1.83
C VAL A 148 -15.93 0.41 2.71
N ASN A 149 -16.46 1.50 2.13
CA ASN A 149 -16.82 2.71 2.88
C ASN A 149 -17.98 2.48 3.88
N LYS A 150 -18.89 1.53 3.62
CA LYS A 150 -19.90 1.12 4.60
C LYS A 150 -19.30 0.39 5.79
N LYS A 151 -18.32 -0.50 5.55
CA LYS A 151 -17.68 -1.29 6.59
C LYS A 151 -16.66 -0.46 7.39
N TYR A 152 -15.97 0.45 6.72
CA TYR A 152 -14.97 1.36 7.29
C TYR A 152 -15.35 2.81 6.91
N PRO A 153 -16.22 3.47 7.72
CA PRO A 153 -16.74 4.81 7.42
C PRO A 153 -15.66 5.89 7.36
N ARG A 154 -15.90 6.91 6.54
CA ARG A 154 -15.10 8.14 6.49
C ARG A 154 -15.61 9.11 7.55
N ASP A 155 -14.73 9.64 8.40
CA ASP A 155 -15.11 10.53 9.51
C ASP A 155 -15.07 12.04 9.15
N GLY A 156 -14.85 12.39 7.88
CA GLY A 156 -14.89 13.78 7.38
C GLY A 156 -13.56 14.51 7.51
#